data_AF-A0A3B3Z2C7-F1
#
_entry.id   AF-A0A3B3Z2C7-F1
#
_cell.length_a   1.000
_cell.length_b   1.000
_cell.length_c   1.000
_cell.angle_alpha   90.00
_cell.angle_beta   90.00
_cell.angle_gamma   90.00
#
_symmetry.space_group_name_H-M   'P 1'
#
loop_
_entity.id
_entity.type
_entity.pdbx_description
1 polymer ?
#
loop_
_entity_poly.entity_id
_entity_poly.type
_entity_poly.pdbx_seq_one_letter_code
_entity_poly.pdbx_strand_id
1 'polypeptide(L)'
;RMFTGSTKLPPTKTPQPERLDEVYAALRKGLQSYLQVHQLELDSLGQQIRENKKNSRLVRACPVKPVTPVSRVASAIIHGELHIECRDVEELYEAYCIQRRLRDGASKMVAAFNLATGSKEARESLSEANKGYREYTEHMCSLENELESQMGEFHVKMKGLAGFARLCAGDQYEVLMRYGRQRWRLRGRVEVSNKQIWDSEEFTFQPLVTELLSIKVTELKSLANHVVVGSVSCEMLDLFCPLPQTLAVDINDLGTVKLNLEVTWRS
;
A
#
# COMPACT_ATOMS: atom_id res chain seq x y z
N ARG A 1 -20.59 30.34 -29.79
CA ARG A 1 -20.41 28.87 -29.80
C ARG A 1 -20.27 28.42 -28.35
N MET A 2 -21.28 27.74 -27.81
CA MET A 2 -21.28 27.22 -26.44
C MET A 2 -20.41 25.96 -26.39
N PHE A 3 -19.46 25.90 -25.46
CA PHE A 3 -18.73 24.67 -25.15
C PHE A 3 -19.56 23.87 -24.15
N THR A 4 -20.22 22.82 -24.62
CA THR A 4 -20.79 21.79 -23.75
C THR A 4 -19.64 20.92 -23.25
N GLY A 5 -19.18 21.17 -22.02
CA GLY A 5 -18.29 20.26 -21.30
C GLY A 5 -19.04 18.95 -21.04
N SER A 6 -18.68 17.91 -21.78
CA SER A 6 -19.13 16.54 -21.47
C SER A 6 -18.36 16.08 -20.23
N THR A 7 -19.01 16.15 -19.07
CA THR A 7 -18.57 15.47 -17.85
C THR A 7 -18.74 13.97 -18.06
N LYS A 8 -17.87 13.36 -18.87
CA LYS A 8 -17.74 11.90 -18.83
C LYS A 8 -17.16 11.59 -17.46
N LEU A 9 -18.03 11.12 -16.56
CA LEU A 9 -17.61 10.38 -15.38
C LEU A 9 -16.55 9.36 -15.83
N PRO A 10 -15.41 9.24 -15.12
CA PRO A 10 -14.45 8.19 -15.43
C PRO A 10 -15.20 6.86 -15.51
N PRO A 11 -14.84 5.96 -16.45
CA PRO A 11 -15.49 4.66 -16.55
C PRO A 11 -15.55 4.05 -15.16
N THR A 12 -16.75 3.63 -14.74
CA THR A 12 -16.98 2.99 -13.44
C THR A 12 -15.93 1.89 -13.29
N LYS A 13 -15.04 2.04 -12.30
CA LYS A 13 -14.09 0.98 -11.94
C LYS A 13 -14.90 -0.31 -11.82
N THR A 14 -14.43 -1.39 -12.44
CA THR A 14 -15.04 -2.70 -12.20
C THR A 14 -14.43 -3.23 -10.91
N PRO A 15 -15.24 -3.71 -9.95
CA PRO A 15 -14.69 -4.25 -8.73
C PRO A 15 -13.79 -5.44 -9.04
N GLN A 16 -12.73 -5.62 -8.27
CA GLN A 16 -11.73 -6.67 -8.43
C GLN A 16 -11.65 -7.54 -7.17
N PRO A 17 -12.59 -8.48 -7.00
CA PRO A 17 -12.71 -9.24 -5.76
C PRO A 17 -11.50 -10.10 -5.44
N GLU A 18 -10.96 -10.81 -6.43
CA GLU A 18 -9.80 -11.67 -6.25
C GLU A 18 -8.59 -10.86 -5.78
N ARG A 19 -8.44 -9.66 -6.34
CA ARG A 19 -7.36 -8.76 -5.96
C ARG A 19 -7.56 -8.18 -4.56
N LEU A 20 -8.80 -7.82 -4.20
CA LEU A 20 -9.11 -7.37 -2.85
C LEU A 20 -8.86 -8.47 -1.80
N ASP A 21 -9.13 -9.74 -2.12
CA ASP A 21 -8.85 -10.88 -1.24
C ASP A 21 -7.35 -10.98 -0.91
N GLU A 22 -6.48 -10.84 -1.92
CA GLU A 22 -5.01 -10.83 -1.75
C GLU A 22 -4.54 -9.65 -0.88
N VAL A 23 -5.07 -8.46 -1.17
CA VAL A 23 -4.72 -7.22 -0.47
C VAL A 23 -5.14 -7.28 0.99
N TYR A 24 -6.37 -7.70 1.27
CA TYR A 24 -6.88 -7.89 2.61
C TYR A 24 -6.03 -8.91 3.40
N ALA A 25 -5.67 -10.04 2.78
CA ALA A 25 -4.85 -11.04 3.45
C ALA A 25 -3.47 -10.48 3.85
N ALA A 26 -2.84 -9.68 2.98
CA ALA A 26 -1.56 -9.04 3.25
C ALA A 26 -1.68 -7.94 4.33
N LEU A 27 -2.69 -7.07 4.22
CA LEU A 27 -2.97 -6.00 5.18
C LEU A 27 -3.22 -6.58 6.58
N ARG A 28 -4.12 -7.56 6.70
CA ARG A 28 -4.45 -8.22 7.97
C ARG A 28 -3.21 -8.84 8.61
N LYS A 29 -2.38 -9.51 7.82
CA LYS A 29 -1.10 -10.09 8.30
C LYS A 29 -0.16 -8.99 8.81
N GLY A 30 -0.08 -7.87 8.09
CA GLY A 30 0.71 -6.70 8.49
C GLY A 30 0.24 -6.12 9.82
N LEU A 31 -1.06 -5.83 9.96
CA LEU A 31 -1.64 -5.26 11.17
C LEU A 31 -1.47 -6.19 12.38
N GLN A 32 -1.65 -7.50 12.20
CA GLN A 32 -1.38 -8.51 13.23
C GLN A 32 0.09 -8.51 13.66
N SER A 33 1.01 -8.35 12.71
CA SER A 33 2.45 -8.24 13.01
C SER A 33 2.75 -6.95 13.78
N TYR A 34 2.10 -5.83 13.44
CA TYR A 34 2.20 -4.55 14.15
C TYR A 34 1.74 -4.66 15.60
N LEU A 35 0.56 -5.26 15.82
CA LEU A 35 0.04 -5.55 17.16
C LEU A 35 1.01 -6.42 17.97
N GLN A 36 1.56 -7.46 17.35
CA GLN A 36 2.50 -8.36 18.02
C GLN A 36 3.78 -7.63 18.45
N VAL A 37 4.35 -6.78 17.59
CA VAL A 37 5.55 -5.99 17.92
C VAL A 37 5.26 -5.06 19.09
N HIS A 38 4.16 -4.31 19.07
CA HIS A 38 3.82 -3.41 20.18
C HIS A 38 3.47 -4.15 21.48
N GLN A 39 2.85 -5.32 21.40
CA GLN A 39 2.62 -6.15 22.58
C GLN A 39 3.95 -6.59 23.22
N LEU A 40 4.93 -7.01 22.42
CA LEU A 40 6.26 -7.35 22.91
C LEU A 40 6.99 -6.15 23.53
N GLU A 41 6.86 -4.95 22.94
CA GLU A 41 7.39 -3.71 23.51
C GLU A 41 6.75 -3.40 24.88
N LEU A 42 5.43 -3.52 24.99
CA LEU A 42 4.71 -3.34 26.25
C LEU A 42 5.16 -4.30 27.34
N ASP A 43 5.34 -5.58 26.98
CA ASP A 43 5.78 -6.63 27.89
C ASP A 43 7.21 -6.39 28.37
N SER A 44 8.11 -6.00 27.45
CA SER A 44 9.49 -5.62 27.74
C SER A 44 9.57 -4.41 28.68
N LEU A 45 8.84 -3.33 28.38
CA LEU A 45 8.76 -2.15 29.24
C LEU A 45 8.17 -2.49 30.61
N GLY A 46 7.17 -3.38 30.65
CA GLY A 46 6.59 -3.89 31.88
C GLY A 46 7.59 -4.66 32.74
N GLN A 47 8.43 -5.50 32.12
CA GLN A 47 9.50 -6.23 32.79
C GLN A 47 10.57 -5.29 33.35
N GLN A 48 11.04 -4.32 32.56
CA GLN A 48 12.02 -3.32 33.00
C GLN A 48 11.52 -2.53 34.23
N ILE A 49 10.24 -2.18 34.29
CA ILE A 49 9.67 -1.51 35.47
C ILE A 49 9.66 -2.42 36.70
N ARG A 50 9.32 -3.71 36.54
CA ARG A 50 9.35 -4.67 37.67
C ARG A 50 10.77 -4.85 38.19
N GLU A 51 11.76 -4.95 37.30
CA GLU A 51 13.17 -5.09 37.65
C GLU A 51 13.73 -3.83 38.31
N ASN A 52 13.43 -2.64 37.78
CA ASN A 52 13.83 -1.37 38.39
C ASN A 52 13.24 -1.20 39.80
N LYS A 53 11.98 -1.60 40.04
CA LYS A 53 11.38 -1.59 41.38
C LYS A 53 12.05 -2.56 42.36
N LYS A 54 12.58 -3.68 41.87
CA LYS A 54 13.34 -4.65 42.70
C LYS A 54 14.74 -4.13 43.01
N ASN A 55 15.43 -3.55 42.01
CA ASN A 55 16.79 -3.04 42.13
C ASN A 55 16.86 -1.73 42.93
N SER A 56 15.84 -0.86 42.83
CA SER A 56 15.75 0.37 43.64
C SER A 56 15.58 0.11 45.14
N ARG A 57 15.16 -1.10 45.53
CA ARG A 57 15.13 -1.55 46.93
C ARG A 57 16.49 -2.03 47.43
N LEU A 58 17.44 -2.31 46.52
CA LEU A 58 18.75 -2.90 46.83
C LEU A 58 19.94 -1.94 46.60
N VAL A 59 19.81 -0.89 45.78
CA VAL A 59 20.96 -0.05 45.36
C VAL A 59 20.59 1.44 45.30
N ARG A 60 21.11 2.25 46.22
CA ARG A 60 21.01 3.74 46.26
C ARG A 60 22.10 4.44 45.42
N ALA A 61 22.79 3.74 44.51
CA ALA A 61 24.09 4.19 44.00
C ALA A 61 24.32 4.15 42.47
N CYS A 62 23.33 3.83 41.62
CA CYS A 62 23.52 3.90 40.17
C CYS A 62 22.40 4.70 39.48
N PRO A 63 22.71 5.68 38.62
CA PRO A 63 21.72 6.37 37.81
C PRO A 63 21.28 5.45 36.66
N VAL A 64 20.38 4.52 36.94
CA VAL A 64 19.67 3.78 35.89
C VAL A 64 18.66 4.76 35.28
N LYS A 65 18.73 5.01 33.97
CA LYS A 65 17.73 5.86 33.28
C LYS A 65 16.34 5.29 33.60
N PRO A 66 15.44 6.06 34.23
CA PRO A 66 14.10 5.55 34.54
C PRO A 66 13.35 5.31 33.23
N VAL A 67 12.74 4.13 33.09
CA VAL A 67 11.71 3.89 32.09
C VAL A 67 10.54 4.80 32.46
N THR A 68 10.31 5.85 31.68
CA THR A 68 9.27 6.83 31.96
C THR A 68 7.89 6.19 31.79
N PRO A 69 6.95 6.34 32.75
CA PRO A 69 5.56 5.90 32.60
C PRO A 69 4.90 6.33 31.29
N VAL A 70 5.36 7.46 30.74
CA VAL A 70 4.95 8.04 29.44
C VAL A 70 5.15 7.07 28.27
N SER A 71 6.26 6.32 28.20
CA SER A 71 6.52 5.42 27.06
C SER A 71 5.61 4.20 27.04
N ARG A 72 5.22 3.69 28.21
CA ARG A 72 4.24 2.59 28.33
C ARG A 72 2.82 3.03 28.01
N VAL A 73 2.43 4.23 28.43
CA VAL A 73 1.10 4.76 28.11
C VAL A 73 0.98 5.01 26.61
N ALA A 74 1.99 5.61 25.98
CA ALA A 74 2.02 5.81 24.53
C ALA A 74 1.92 4.48 23.77
N SER A 75 2.72 3.47 24.14
CA SER A 75 2.66 2.15 23.51
C SER A 75 1.32 1.43 23.72
N ALA A 76 0.65 1.63 24.86
CA ALA A 76 -0.67 1.05 25.12
C ALA A 76 -1.78 1.73 24.31
N ILE A 77 -1.67 3.04 24.07
CA ILE A 77 -2.57 3.78 23.18
C ILE A 77 -2.44 3.26 21.75
N ILE A 78 -1.21 3.19 21.23
CA ILE A 78 -0.92 2.68 19.88
C ILE A 78 -1.46 1.25 19.70
N HIS A 79 -1.21 0.35 20.69
CA HIS A 79 -1.76 -1.01 20.64
C HIS A 79 -3.30 -1.03 20.64
N GLY A 80 -3.94 -0.11 21.37
CA GLY A 80 -5.40 0.02 21.38
C GLY A 80 -5.97 0.50 20.05
N GLU A 81 -5.34 1.51 19.44
CA GLU A 81 -5.71 2.07 18.13
C GLU A 81 -5.59 1.00 17.02
N LEU A 82 -4.46 0.28 16.98
CA LEU A 82 -4.24 -0.82 16.04
C LEU A 82 -5.28 -1.95 16.17
N HIS A 83 -5.81 -2.19 17.38
CA HIS A 83 -6.84 -3.20 17.57
C HIS A 83 -8.18 -2.77 16.98
N ILE A 84 -8.48 -1.46 17.02
CA ILE A 84 -9.66 -0.88 16.37
C ILE A 84 -9.48 -0.96 14.86
N GLU A 85 -8.33 -0.57 14.32
CA GLU A 85 -8.03 -0.64 12.88
C GLU A 85 -8.15 -2.07 12.33
N CYS A 86 -7.61 -3.07 13.03
CA CYS A 86 -7.79 -4.48 12.68
C CYS A 86 -9.27 -4.86 12.55
N ARG A 87 -10.09 -4.41 13.51
CA ARG A 87 -11.52 -4.73 13.54
C ARG A 87 -12.26 -4.02 12.41
N ASP A 88 -11.97 -2.76 12.17
CA ASP A 88 -12.60 -1.99 11.10
C ASP A 88 -12.28 -2.59 9.72
N VAL A 89 -11.03 -3.02 9.50
CA VAL A 89 -10.61 -3.73 8.28
C VAL A 89 -11.33 -5.07 8.11
N GLU A 90 -11.50 -5.84 9.19
CA GLU A 90 -12.24 -7.11 9.16
C GLU A 90 -13.73 -6.89 8.84
N GLU A 91 -14.38 -5.89 9.47
CA GLU A 91 -15.78 -5.55 9.23
C GLU A 91 -16.02 -5.06 7.79
N LEU A 92 -15.10 -4.25 7.24
CA LEU A 92 -15.15 -3.81 5.84
C LEU A 92 -15.03 -4.99 4.85
N TYR A 93 -14.11 -5.92 5.11
CA TYR A 93 -13.93 -7.10 4.28
C TYR A 93 -15.16 -8.03 4.33
N GLU A 94 -15.77 -8.22 5.50
CA GLU A 94 -17.01 -8.98 5.64
C GLU A 94 -18.16 -8.33 4.86
N ALA A 95 -18.31 -7.01 4.96
CA ALA A 95 -19.31 -6.25 4.19
C ALA A 95 -19.09 -6.43 2.67
N TYR A 96 -17.84 -6.38 2.21
CA TYR A 96 -17.48 -6.64 0.81
C TYR A 96 -17.87 -8.04 0.36
N CYS A 97 -17.61 -9.07 1.17
CA CYS A 97 -17.95 -10.45 0.87
C CYS A 97 -19.47 -10.65 0.74
N ILE A 98 -20.26 -10.03 1.61
CA ILE A 98 -21.73 -10.04 1.53
C ILE A 98 -22.17 -9.39 0.21
N GLN A 99 -21.61 -8.23 -0.12
CA GLN A 99 -21.97 -7.49 -1.33
C GLN A 99 -21.59 -8.24 -2.62
N ARG A 100 -20.42 -8.88 -2.65
CA ARG A 100 -19.99 -9.80 -3.72
C ARG A 100 -21.01 -10.90 -3.95
N ARG A 101 -21.47 -11.55 -2.87
CA ARG A 101 -22.46 -12.64 -2.96
C ARG A 101 -23.82 -12.15 -3.47
N LEU A 102 -24.26 -10.96 -3.06
CA LEU A 102 -25.49 -10.32 -3.56
C LEU A 102 -25.38 -10.00 -5.06
N ARG A 103 -24.27 -9.40 -5.49
CA ARG A 103 -23.96 -9.12 -6.90
C ARG A 103 -23.98 -10.40 -7.75
N ASP A 104 -23.33 -11.46 -7.28
CA ASP A 104 -23.27 -12.75 -7.98
C ASP A 104 -24.65 -13.39 -8.08
N GLY A 105 -25.46 -13.28 -7.02
CA GLY A 105 -26.87 -13.69 -7.03
C GLY A 105 -27.69 -12.93 -8.08
N ALA A 106 -27.56 -11.61 -8.12
CA ALA A 106 -28.24 -10.76 -9.11
C ALA A 106 -27.79 -11.10 -10.55
N SER A 107 -26.49 -11.32 -10.77
CA SER A 107 -25.94 -11.74 -12.07
C SER A 107 -26.56 -13.05 -12.55
N LYS A 108 -26.67 -14.05 -11.67
CA LYS A 108 -27.32 -15.34 -11.96
C LYS A 108 -28.81 -15.18 -12.27
N MET A 109 -29.52 -14.30 -11.54
CA MET A 109 -30.93 -14.00 -11.83
C MET A 109 -31.09 -13.34 -13.20
N VAL A 110 -30.25 -12.37 -13.55
CA VAL A 110 -30.24 -11.73 -14.87
C VAL A 110 -30.03 -12.78 -15.97
N ALA A 111 -29.06 -13.68 -15.80
CA ALA A 111 -28.81 -14.76 -16.76
C ALA A 111 -30.03 -15.69 -16.90
N ALA A 112 -30.65 -16.08 -15.79
CA ALA A 112 -31.83 -16.96 -15.80
C ALA A 112 -33.05 -16.30 -16.48
N PHE A 113 -33.34 -15.03 -16.19
CA PHE A 113 -34.47 -14.32 -16.79
C PHE A 113 -34.27 -14.04 -18.29
N ASN A 114 -33.03 -13.86 -18.75
CA ASN A 114 -32.74 -13.75 -20.18
C ASN A 114 -32.99 -15.06 -20.95
N LEU A 115 -32.90 -16.21 -20.28
CA LEU A 115 -33.20 -17.52 -20.86
C LEU A 115 -34.69 -17.87 -20.80
N ALA A 116 -35.46 -17.22 -19.91
CA ALA A 116 -36.89 -17.44 -19.76
C ALA A 116 -37.69 -16.80 -20.92
N THR A 117 -38.71 -17.49 -21.41
CA THR A 117 -39.61 -16.97 -22.46
C THR A 117 -40.45 -15.79 -21.93
N GLY A 118 -40.50 -14.71 -22.71
CA GLY A 118 -40.84 -13.34 -22.29
C GLY A 118 -42.27 -13.10 -21.80
N SER A 119 -42.59 -13.51 -20.57
CA SER A 119 -43.73 -12.98 -19.82
C SER A 119 -43.45 -11.55 -19.31
N LYS A 120 -44.51 -10.81 -18.99
CA LYS A 120 -44.40 -9.45 -18.46
C LYS A 120 -43.71 -9.46 -17.09
N GLU A 121 -44.04 -10.43 -16.24
CA GLU A 121 -43.48 -10.62 -14.91
C GLU A 121 -41.99 -10.98 -14.97
N ALA A 122 -41.57 -11.78 -15.96
CA ALA A 122 -40.16 -12.08 -16.21
C ALA A 122 -39.38 -10.83 -16.64
N ARG A 123 -40.00 -9.94 -17.41
CA ARG A 123 -39.39 -8.67 -17.83
C ARG A 123 -39.22 -7.69 -16.66
N GLU A 124 -40.21 -7.59 -15.78
CA GLU A 124 -40.12 -6.77 -14.56
C GLU A 124 -39.05 -7.33 -13.60
N SER A 125 -39.03 -8.65 -13.39
CA SER A 125 -38.01 -9.30 -12.56
C SER A 125 -36.59 -9.14 -13.11
N LEU A 126 -36.43 -9.20 -14.44
CA LEU A 126 -35.16 -8.92 -15.12
C LEU A 126 -34.70 -7.48 -14.89
N SER A 127 -35.62 -6.51 -14.91
CA SER A 127 -35.30 -5.10 -14.65
C SER A 127 -34.78 -4.90 -13.23
N GLU A 128 -35.45 -5.46 -12.23
CA GLU A 128 -35.02 -5.38 -10.83
C GLU A 128 -33.70 -6.11 -10.58
N ALA A 129 -33.49 -7.27 -11.20
CA ALA A 129 -32.22 -7.99 -11.11
C ALA A 129 -31.06 -7.19 -11.72
N ASN A 130 -31.27 -6.52 -12.86
CA ASN A 130 -30.27 -5.64 -13.47
C ASN A 130 -29.99 -4.41 -12.60
N LYS A 131 -31.02 -3.82 -12.00
CA LYS A 131 -30.87 -2.70 -11.07
C LYS A 131 -30.03 -3.12 -9.86
N GLY A 132 -30.38 -4.22 -9.19
CA GLY A 132 -29.63 -4.77 -8.08
C GLY A 132 -28.19 -5.08 -8.47
N TYR A 133 -27.94 -5.72 -9.61
CA TYR A 133 -26.57 -5.99 -10.08
C TYR A 133 -25.70 -4.72 -10.19
N ARG A 134 -26.26 -3.63 -10.74
CA ARG A 134 -25.55 -2.35 -10.86
C ARG A 134 -25.28 -1.72 -9.48
N GLU A 135 -26.29 -1.64 -8.63
CA GLU A 135 -26.15 -1.09 -7.27
C GLU A 135 -25.13 -1.88 -6.43
N TYR A 136 -25.19 -3.21 -6.50
CA TYR A 136 -24.21 -4.06 -5.83
C TYR A 136 -22.79 -3.86 -6.38
N THR A 137 -22.65 -3.69 -7.70
CA THR A 137 -21.36 -3.40 -8.34
C THR A 137 -20.79 -2.05 -7.90
N GLU A 138 -21.60 -1.00 -7.85
CA GLU A 138 -21.19 0.33 -7.38
C GLU A 138 -20.77 0.31 -5.91
N HIS A 139 -21.55 -0.37 -5.06
CA HIS A 139 -21.23 -0.53 -3.64
C HIS A 139 -19.93 -1.30 -3.42
N MET A 140 -19.66 -2.36 -4.18
CA MET A 140 -18.38 -3.07 -4.09
C MET A 140 -17.20 -2.14 -4.42
N CYS A 141 -17.34 -1.27 -5.42
CA CYS A 141 -16.31 -0.28 -5.74
C CYS A 141 -16.13 0.74 -4.60
N SER A 142 -17.21 1.15 -3.94
CA SER A 142 -17.13 2.03 -2.78
C SER A 142 -16.39 1.37 -1.63
N LEU A 143 -16.70 0.10 -1.32
CA LEU A 143 -16.02 -0.68 -0.28
C LEU A 143 -14.53 -0.90 -0.61
N GLU A 144 -14.17 -1.10 -1.88
CA GLU A 144 -12.77 -1.14 -2.32
C GLU A 144 -12.03 0.16 -2.02
N ASN A 145 -12.63 1.32 -2.36
CA ASN A 145 -12.00 2.61 -2.07
C ASN A 145 -11.95 2.91 -0.56
N GLU A 146 -12.94 2.44 0.20
CA GLU A 146 -12.95 2.57 1.67
C GLU A 146 -11.84 1.72 2.28
N LEU A 147 -11.65 0.48 1.81
CA LEU A 147 -10.50 -0.35 2.20
C LEU A 147 -9.18 0.33 1.86
N GLU A 148 -9.02 0.89 0.64
CA GLU A 148 -7.82 1.67 0.25
C GLU A 148 -7.52 2.80 1.25
N SER A 149 -8.55 3.44 1.82
CA SER A 149 -8.38 4.51 2.80
C SER A 149 -7.93 4.04 4.20
N GLN A 150 -8.11 2.75 4.51
CA GLN A 150 -7.72 2.14 5.79
C GLN A 150 -6.36 1.41 5.72
N MET A 151 -5.70 1.42 4.57
CA MET A 151 -4.45 0.68 4.35
C MET A 151 -3.20 1.41 4.86
N GLY A 152 -3.35 2.62 5.40
CA GLY A 152 -2.24 3.46 5.85
C GLY A 152 -1.40 4.00 4.69
N GLU A 153 -0.10 4.17 4.91
CA GLU A 153 0.80 4.84 3.97
C GLU A 153 2.17 4.15 3.84
N PHE A 154 2.66 4.02 2.60
CA PHE A 154 4.03 3.60 2.32
C PHE A 154 4.95 4.81 2.18
N HIS A 155 5.81 5.01 3.17
CA HIS A 155 6.86 6.01 3.16
C HIS A 155 8.10 5.41 2.48
N VAL A 156 8.41 5.90 1.28
CA VAL A 156 9.49 5.37 0.43
C VAL A 156 10.65 6.35 0.41
N LYS A 157 11.85 5.82 0.67
CA LYS A 157 13.11 6.55 0.63
C LYS A 157 14.04 6.00 -0.43
N MET A 158 14.56 6.90 -1.27
CA MET A 158 15.58 6.61 -2.26
C MET A 158 16.93 6.37 -1.56
N LYS A 159 17.53 5.20 -1.77
CA LYS A 159 18.87 4.87 -1.24
C LYS A 159 19.96 4.90 -2.31
N GLY A 160 19.61 4.71 -3.58
CA GLY A 160 20.56 4.80 -4.70
C GLY A 160 20.30 3.79 -5.81
N LEU A 161 20.97 3.98 -6.94
CA LEU A 161 21.11 2.96 -7.98
C LEU A 161 22.38 2.14 -7.73
N ALA A 162 22.33 0.83 -7.99
CA ALA A 162 23.50 -0.03 -7.98
C ALA A 162 23.66 -0.68 -9.37
N GLY A 163 24.85 -0.61 -9.94
CA GLY A 163 25.13 -1.23 -11.23
C GLY A 163 26.63 -1.38 -11.44
N PHE A 164 27.13 -2.61 -11.34
CA PHE A 164 28.54 -2.97 -11.19
C PHE A 164 29.49 -2.50 -12.32
N ALA A 165 28.98 -1.96 -13.43
CA ALA A 165 29.80 -1.40 -14.51
C ALA A 165 29.13 -0.28 -15.32
N ARG A 166 27.99 0.26 -14.86
CA ARG A 166 27.16 1.20 -15.65
C ARG A 166 27.00 2.59 -15.04
N LEU A 167 27.43 2.80 -13.80
CA LEU A 167 27.30 4.08 -13.11
C LEU A 167 28.67 4.75 -13.08
N CYS A 168 28.90 5.68 -14.00
CA CYS A 168 30.14 6.45 -14.11
C CYS A 168 29.97 7.85 -13.54
N ALA A 169 31.07 8.45 -13.09
CA ALA A 169 31.08 9.84 -12.63
C ALA A 169 30.58 10.78 -13.74
N GLY A 170 29.63 11.64 -13.40
CA GLY A 170 28.98 12.55 -14.33
C GLY A 170 27.66 12.04 -14.90
N ASP A 171 27.37 10.74 -14.80
CA ASP A 171 26.13 10.17 -15.29
C ASP A 171 24.93 10.75 -14.54
N GLN A 172 23.84 10.93 -15.27
CA GLN A 172 22.58 11.45 -14.76
C GLN A 172 21.47 10.47 -15.05
N TYR A 173 20.58 10.29 -14.08
CA TYR A 173 19.44 9.39 -14.20
C TYR A 173 18.15 10.09 -13.77
N GLU A 174 17.05 9.72 -14.41
CA GLU A 174 15.70 9.99 -13.96
C GLU A 174 15.05 8.66 -13.56
N VAL A 175 14.52 8.61 -12.35
CA VAL A 175 13.67 7.52 -11.87
C VAL A 175 12.23 8.05 -11.82
N LEU A 176 11.32 7.32 -12.45
CA LEU A 176 9.89 7.63 -12.45
C LEU A 176 9.15 6.44 -11.85
N MET A 177 8.54 6.65 -10.70
CA MET A 177 7.65 5.70 -10.06
C MET A 177 6.19 6.14 -10.24
N ARG A 178 5.32 5.20 -10.59
CA ARG A 178 3.89 5.42 -10.77
C ARG A 178 3.11 4.34 -10.05
N TYR A 179 2.14 4.76 -9.25
CA TYR A 179 1.25 3.87 -8.53
C TYR A 179 -0.19 4.38 -8.67
N GLY A 180 -0.92 3.80 -9.63
CA GLY A 180 -2.15 4.38 -10.14
C GLY A 180 -1.96 5.83 -10.61
N ARG A 181 -2.63 6.76 -9.92
CA ARG A 181 -2.55 8.22 -10.20
C ARG A 181 -1.38 8.91 -9.51
N GLN A 182 -0.75 8.24 -8.55
CA GLN A 182 0.37 8.79 -7.78
C GLN A 182 1.65 8.70 -8.62
N ARG A 183 2.48 9.75 -8.55
CA ARG A 183 3.68 9.84 -9.38
C ARG A 183 4.82 10.51 -8.63
N TRP A 184 5.92 9.78 -8.49
CA TRP A 184 7.16 10.30 -7.96
C TRP A 184 8.23 10.30 -9.04
N ARG A 185 8.80 11.47 -9.33
CA ARG A 185 9.89 11.63 -10.29
C ARG A 185 11.05 12.27 -9.57
N LEU A 186 12.22 11.66 -9.69
CA LEU A 186 13.45 12.12 -9.08
C LEU A 186 14.60 12.01 -10.09
N ARG A 187 15.54 12.94 -10.02
CA ARG A 187 16.74 13.00 -10.84
C ARG A 187 17.97 12.91 -9.97
N GLY A 188 18.89 12.05 -10.39
CA GLY A 188 20.13 11.79 -9.69
C GLY A 188 21.34 12.04 -10.56
N ARG A 189 22.45 12.41 -9.93
CA ARG A 189 23.77 12.46 -10.55
C ARG A 189 24.76 11.62 -9.75
N VAL A 190 25.63 10.90 -10.46
CA VAL A 190 26.80 10.25 -9.88
C VAL A 190 27.97 11.22 -9.82
N GLU A 191 28.51 11.49 -8.64
CA GLU A 191 29.67 12.34 -8.45
C GLU A 191 30.98 11.60 -8.74
N VAL A 192 32.08 12.36 -8.87
CA VAL A 192 33.45 11.80 -9.01
C VAL A 192 33.84 10.91 -7.82
N SER A 193 33.26 11.16 -6.65
CA SER A 193 33.43 10.35 -5.43
C SER A 193 32.64 9.03 -5.45
N ASN A 194 31.90 8.72 -6.53
CA ASN A 194 30.88 7.68 -6.63
C ASN A 194 29.67 7.87 -5.70
N LYS A 195 29.60 8.99 -4.97
CA LYS A 195 28.39 9.37 -4.23
C LYS A 195 27.29 9.75 -5.24
N GLN A 196 26.07 9.35 -4.94
CA GLN A 196 24.89 9.78 -5.72
C GLN A 196 24.18 10.90 -4.98
N ILE A 197 23.78 11.93 -5.72
CA ILE A 197 22.96 13.03 -5.21
C ILE A 197 21.64 13.00 -5.96
N TRP A 198 20.53 13.03 -5.24
CA TRP A 198 19.16 13.01 -5.76
C TRP A 198 18.45 14.32 -5.40
N ASP A 199 17.63 14.84 -6.32
CA ASP A 199 16.84 16.07 -6.11
C ASP A 199 15.64 15.88 -5.16
N SER A 200 15.21 14.63 -4.97
CA SER A 200 14.16 14.20 -4.06
C SER A 200 14.54 12.85 -3.46
N GLU A 201 14.48 12.74 -2.14
CA GLU A 201 14.90 11.52 -1.43
C GLU A 201 13.74 10.71 -0.86
N GLU A 202 12.58 11.33 -0.60
CA GLU A 202 11.45 10.66 0.06
C GLU A 202 10.12 10.98 -0.65
N PHE A 203 9.18 10.03 -0.62
CA PHE A 203 7.83 10.18 -1.11
C PHE A 203 6.88 9.23 -0.38
N THR A 204 5.62 9.64 -0.21
CA THR A 204 4.59 8.82 0.43
C THR A 204 3.57 8.35 -0.60
N PHE A 205 3.38 7.03 -0.69
CA PHE A 205 2.35 6.40 -1.51
C PHE A 205 1.19 5.89 -0.64
N GLN A 206 -0.03 6.24 -1.04
CA GLN A 206 -1.25 5.59 -0.55
C GLN A 206 -1.36 4.20 -1.20
N PRO A 207 -1.48 3.11 -0.44
CA PRO A 207 -1.75 1.78 -0.96
C PRO A 207 -3.01 1.75 -1.85
N LEU A 208 -2.99 0.93 -2.89
CA LEU A 208 -4.10 0.75 -3.81
C LEU A 208 -4.37 -0.75 -3.98
N VAL A 209 -5.66 -1.12 -4.06
CA VAL A 209 -6.07 -2.51 -4.21
C VAL A 209 -5.62 -3.04 -5.56
N THR A 210 -5.85 -2.28 -6.63
CA THR A 210 -5.83 -2.80 -8.02
C THR A 210 -4.58 -2.45 -8.82
N GLU A 211 -3.66 -1.66 -8.25
CA GLU A 211 -2.52 -1.12 -8.97
C GLU A 211 -1.22 -1.79 -8.54
N LEU A 212 -0.24 -1.82 -9.44
CA LEU A 212 1.15 -2.21 -9.17
C LEU A 212 2.04 -0.96 -9.22
N LEU A 213 3.15 -0.99 -8.47
CA LEU A 213 4.14 0.09 -8.54
C LEU A 213 4.98 -0.09 -9.81
N SER A 214 4.81 0.79 -10.78
CA SER A 214 5.62 0.83 -11.99
C SER A 214 6.82 1.75 -11.79
N ILE A 215 8.03 1.25 -12.05
CA ILE A 215 9.29 1.97 -11.93
C ILE A 215 9.98 1.99 -13.29
N LYS A 216 10.35 3.18 -13.75
CA LYS A 216 11.12 3.38 -14.97
C LYS A 216 12.38 4.17 -14.67
N VAL A 217 13.53 3.68 -15.14
CA VAL A 217 14.82 4.36 -15.00
C VAL A 217 15.33 4.77 -16.38
N THR A 218 15.74 6.02 -16.50
CA THR A 218 16.21 6.62 -17.76
C THR A 218 17.55 7.32 -17.51
N GLU A 219 18.56 7.02 -18.32
CA GLU A 219 19.84 7.73 -18.35
C GLU A 219 19.70 9.01 -19.19
N LEU A 220 20.13 10.15 -18.64
CA LEU A 220 20.05 11.47 -19.25
C LEU A 220 21.41 11.84 -19.86
N LYS A 221 21.61 11.58 -21.16
CA LYS A 221 22.91 11.86 -21.82
C LYS A 221 23.04 13.31 -22.30
N SER A 222 22.06 13.80 -23.05
CA SER A 222 21.99 15.17 -23.57
C SER A 222 20.54 15.65 -23.59
N LEU A 223 20.29 16.91 -23.95
CA LEU A 223 18.95 17.53 -23.95
C LEU A 223 17.88 16.75 -24.75
N ALA A 224 18.28 15.86 -25.67
CA ALA A 224 17.35 15.09 -26.51
C ALA A 224 17.59 13.56 -26.53
N ASN A 225 18.73 13.07 -26.04
CA ASN A 225 19.12 11.66 -26.18
C ASN A 225 19.03 10.91 -24.85
N HIS A 226 17.84 10.79 -24.29
CA HIS A 226 17.59 10.00 -23.09
C HIS A 226 17.46 8.51 -23.43
N VAL A 227 18.08 7.63 -22.65
CA VAL A 227 18.09 6.18 -22.89
C VAL A 227 17.37 5.48 -21.74
N VAL A 228 16.34 4.70 -22.04
CA VAL A 228 15.67 3.89 -21.02
C VAL A 228 16.61 2.76 -20.59
N VAL A 229 16.98 2.76 -19.32
CA VAL A 229 17.83 1.72 -18.72
C VAL A 229 17.02 0.45 -18.44
N GLY A 230 15.77 0.64 -18.04
CA GLY A 230 14.82 -0.45 -17.81
C GLY A 230 13.52 0.05 -17.19
N SER A 231 12.54 -0.84 -17.15
CA SER A 231 11.23 -0.60 -16.54
C SER A 231 10.74 -1.90 -15.93
N VAL A 232 10.20 -1.81 -14.71
CA VAL A 232 9.68 -2.95 -13.95
C VAL A 232 8.36 -2.55 -13.31
N SER A 233 7.49 -3.52 -13.05
CA SER A 233 6.33 -3.33 -12.19
C SER A 233 6.44 -4.29 -11.03
N CYS A 234 6.24 -3.81 -9.81
CA CYS A 234 6.39 -4.59 -8.60
C CYS A 234 5.14 -4.55 -7.74
N GLU A 235 4.94 -5.67 -7.04
CA GLU A 235 3.91 -5.82 -6.03
C GLU A 235 4.33 -5.14 -4.72
N MET A 236 3.35 -4.59 -3.98
CA MET A 236 3.58 -3.88 -2.73
C MET A 236 3.04 -4.63 -1.51
N LEU A 237 2.37 -5.78 -1.69
CA LEU A 237 1.71 -6.54 -0.62
C LEU A 237 2.68 -6.98 0.49
N ASP A 238 3.90 -7.39 0.15
CA ASP A 238 4.88 -7.84 1.15
C ASP A 238 5.42 -6.68 2.01
N LEU A 239 5.05 -5.44 1.71
CA LEU A 239 5.51 -4.24 2.41
C LEU A 239 4.59 -3.86 3.58
N PHE A 240 3.45 -4.53 3.76
CA PHE A 240 2.65 -4.45 4.98
C PHE A 240 3.38 -5.13 6.15
N CYS A 241 4.38 -4.44 6.69
CA CYS A 241 5.26 -4.91 7.75
C CYS A 241 5.58 -3.78 8.76
N PRO A 242 5.64 -4.06 10.07
CA PRO A 242 5.93 -3.05 11.09
C PRO A 242 7.35 -2.47 11.05
N LEU A 243 8.29 -3.18 10.43
CA LEU A 243 9.69 -2.75 10.37
C LEU A 243 10.03 -2.20 8.98
N PRO A 244 10.89 -1.17 8.90
CA PRO A 244 11.39 -0.67 7.62
C PRO A 244 12.04 -1.79 6.79
N GLN A 245 11.65 -1.89 5.52
CA GLN A 245 12.14 -2.88 4.57
C GLN A 245 13.12 -2.22 3.59
N THR A 246 14.30 -2.79 3.40
CA THR A 246 15.21 -2.38 2.31
C THR A 246 14.99 -3.28 1.10
N LEU A 247 14.62 -2.67 -0.02
CA LEU A 247 14.32 -3.33 -1.28
C LEU A 247 15.44 -3.06 -2.29
N ALA A 248 15.88 -4.09 -2.99
CA ALA A 248 16.77 -3.99 -4.14
C ALA A 248 16.02 -4.46 -5.39
N VAL A 249 15.42 -3.53 -6.12
CA VAL A 249 14.55 -3.82 -7.26
C VAL A 249 15.39 -3.95 -8.52
N ASP A 250 15.34 -5.11 -9.17
CA ASP A 250 15.98 -5.31 -10.48
C ASP A 250 15.23 -4.52 -11.56
N ILE A 251 15.93 -3.58 -12.20
CA ILE A 251 15.34 -2.63 -13.15
C ILE A 251 15.30 -3.19 -14.58
N ASN A 252 16.15 -4.16 -14.88
CA ASN A 252 16.18 -4.86 -16.16
C ASN A 252 16.27 -6.37 -15.94
N ASP A 253 15.89 -7.14 -16.97
CA ASP A 253 15.81 -8.60 -16.92
C ASP A 253 17.17 -9.27 -16.62
N LEU A 254 18.27 -8.57 -16.89
CA LEU A 254 19.63 -9.04 -16.62
C LEU A 254 20.07 -8.81 -15.16
N GLY A 255 19.29 -8.08 -14.35
CA GLY A 255 19.63 -7.72 -12.97
C GLY A 255 20.89 -6.84 -12.84
N THR A 256 21.32 -6.21 -13.94
CA THR A 256 22.58 -5.45 -14.00
C THR A 256 22.48 -4.05 -13.39
N VAL A 257 21.25 -3.54 -13.27
CA VAL A 257 20.94 -2.28 -12.60
C VAL A 257 19.85 -2.55 -11.59
N LYS A 258 20.11 -2.18 -10.33
CA LYS A 258 19.18 -2.30 -9.22
C LYS A 258 18.86 -0.93 -8.65
N LEU A 259 17.62 -0.75 -8.23
CA LEU A 259 17.18 0.42 -7.48
C LEU A 259 17.01 0.02 -6.02
N ASN A 260 17.76 0.69 -5.14
CA ASN A 260 17.67 0.48 -3.70
C ASN A 260 16.71 1.48 -3.09
N LEU A 261 15.68 0.97 -2.41
CA LEU A 261 14.67 1.73 -1.69
C LEU A 261 14.61 1.26 -0.25
N GLU A 262 14.20 2.14 0.65
CA GLU A 262 13.73 1.77 1.98
C GLU A 262 12.25 2.14 2.08
N VAL A 263 11.42 1.20 2.50
CA VAL A 263 9.98 1.40 2.63
C VAL A 263 9.59 1.18 4.08
N THR A 264 8.92 2.16 4.67
CA THR A 264 8.27 2.03 5.98
C THR A 264 6.77 2.12 5.77
N TRP A 265 6.04 1.10 6.18
CA TRP A 265 4.59 1.18 6.25
C TRP A 265 4.17 1.81 7.57
N ARG A 266 3.23 2.75 7.50
CA ARG A 266 2.55 3.31 8.66
C ARG A 266 1.08 2.98 8.49
N SER A 267 0.57 2.05 9.29
CA SER A 267 -0.87 1.84 9.46
C SER A 267 -1.49 3.09 10.06
#